data_AF-A0A2D9RTR4-F1
#
_entry.id   AF-A0A2D9RTR4-F1
#
_cell.length_a   1.000
_cell.length_b   1.000
_cell.length_c   1.000
_cell.angle_alpha   90.00
_cell.angle_beta   90.00
_cell.angle_gamma   90.00
#
_symmetry.space_group_name_H-M   'P 1'
#
loop_
_entity.id
_entity.type
_entity.pdbx_description
1 polymer ?
#
loop_
_entity_poly.entity_id
_entity_poly.type
_entity_poly.pdbx_seq_one_letter_code
_entity_poly.pdbx_strand_id
1 'polypeptide(L)'
;MKKIYDLLSELENKIKENILNISSLRNVNNDLRVTNTDLLNKNKKIKEDLKLLENRFKAFKIANTISGSHNNINETKGEINSLISEIDLCISHLSD
;
A
#
# COMPACT_ATOMS: atom_id res chain seq x y z
N MET A 1 57.36 9.51 28.08
CA MET A 1 56.41 8.69 28.86
C MET A 1 55.08 9.40 29.12
N LYS A 2 55.02 10.56 29.78
CA LYS A 2 53.77 11.29 30.07
C LYS A 2 52.88 11.56 28.83
N LYS A 3 53.49 12.05 27.75
CA LYS A 3 52.82 12.30 26.45
C LYS A 3 52.17 11.08 25.80
N ILE A 4 52.70 9.88 26.05
CA ILE A 4 52.14 8.61 25.54
C ILE A 4 50.93 8.20 26.39
N TYR A 5 51.02 8.36 27.72
CA TYR A 5 49.89 8.14 28.62
C TYR A 5 48.72 9.09 28.33
N ASP A 6 49.01 10.36 28.06
CA ASP A 6 47.99 11.35 27.70
C ASP A 6 47.28 10.96 26.39
N LEU A 7 48.05 10.54 25.38
CA LEU A 7 47.50 10.07 24.10
C LEU A 7 46.65 8.81 24.26
N LEU A 8 47.09 7.87 25.11
CA LEU A 8 46.39 6.63 25.39
C LEU A 8 45.05 6.89 26.10
N SER A 9 45.05 7.81 27.07
CA SER A 9 43.84 8.25 27.78
C SER A 9 42.84 8.92 26.84
N GLU A 10 43.30 9.80 25.95
CA GLU A 10 42.43 10.43 24.96
C GLU A 10 41.83 9.42 23.98
N LEU A 11 42.63 8.44 23.54
CA LEU A 11 42.17 7.36 22.68
C LEU A 11 41.13 6.49 23.40
N GLU A 12 41.37 6.14 24.66
CA GLU A 12 40.44 5.33 25.45
C GLU A 12 39.09 6.05 25.65
N ASN A 13 39.11 7.35 25.89
CA ASN A 13 37.90 8.17 25.99
C ASN A 13 37.12 8.20 24.67
N LYS A 14 37.81 8.44 23.54
CA LYS A 14 37.19 8.40 22.20
C LYS A 14 36.58 7.04 21.89
N ILE A 15 37.24 5.94 22.27
CA ILE A 15 36.70 4.59 22.09
C ILE A 15 35.42 4.42 22.92
N LYS A 16 35.42 4.84 24.19
CA LYS A 16 34.23 4.76 25.06
C LYS A 16 33.06 5.56 24.49
N GLU A 17 33.29 6.80 24.06
CA GLU A 17 32.27 7.63 23.42
C GLU A 17 31.72 6.98 22.15
N ASN A 18 32.59 6.44 21.30
CA ASN A 18 32.16 5.76 20.08
C ASN A 18 31.32 4.52 20.37
N ILE A 19 31.68 3.72 21.39
CA ILE A 19 30.89 2.56 21.81
C ILE A 19 29.49 3.00 22.27
N LEU A 20 29.39 4.06 23.08
CA LEU A 20 28.11 4.60 23.52
C LEU A 20 27.28 5.08 22.33
N ASN A 21 27.88 5.82 21.40
CA ASN A 21 27.20 6.31 20.20
C ASN A 21 26.69 5.15 19.33
N ILE A 22 27.51 4.12 19.10
CA ILE A 22 27.10 2.93 18.34
C ILE A 22 25.94 2.22 19.03
N SER A 23 25.99 2.09 20.36
CA SER A 23 24.91 1.45 21.13
C SER A 23 23.60 2.24 21.02
N SER A 24 23.65 3.56 21.11
CA SER A 24 22.50 4.45 20.95
C SER A 24 21.90 4.35 19.55
N LEU A 25 22.76 4.44 18.52
CA LEU A 25 22.33 4.30 17.12
C LEU A 25 21.71 2.93 16.84
N ARG A 26 22.22 1.86 17.46
CA ARG A 26 21.66 0.51 17.34
C ARG A 26 20.27 0.43 17.94
N ASN A 27 20.05 1.04 19.11
CA ASN A 27 18.73 1.09 19.74
C ASN A 27 17.73 1.86 18.88
N VAL A 28 18.10 3.06 18.41
CA VAL A 28 17.25 3.86 17.52
C VAL A 28 16.94 3.09 16.23
N ASN A 29 17.91 2.40 15.64
CA ASN A 29 17.67 1.60 14.43
C ASN A 29 16.67 0.46 14.70
N ASN A 30 16.76 -0.18 15.86
CA ASN A 30 15.83 -1.24 16.25
C ASN A 30 14.40 -0.70 16.40
N ASP A 31 14.24 0.44 17.06
CA ASP A 31 12.92 1.08 17.25
C ASP A 31 12.30 1.50 15.92
N LEU A 32 13.12 2.04 15.00
CA LEU A 32 12.70 2.37 13.65
C LEU A 32 12.28 1.13 12.85
N ARG A 33 12.98 0.00 13.01
CA ARG A 33 12.60 -1.27 12.34
C ARG A 33 11.27 -1.81 12.84
N VAL A 34 11.03 -1.76 14.15
CA VAL A 34 9.75 -2.17 14.76
C VAL A 34 8.63 -1.27 14.23
N THR A 35 8.82 0.05 14.27
CA THR A 35 7.83 1.03 13.78
C THR A 35 7.53 0.84 12.30
N ASN A 36 8.55 0.62 11.48
CA ASN A 36 8.37 0.38 10.04
C ASN A 36 7.56 -0.89 9.79
N THR A 37 7.84 -1.97 10.52
CA THR A 37 7.08 -3.22 10.41
C THR A 37 5.61 -3.04 10.77
N ASP A 38 5.32 -2.29 11.85
CA ASP A 38 3.94 -1.97 12.24
C ASP A 38 3.22 -1.12 11.18
N LEU A 39 3.89 -0.10 10.64
CA LEU A 39 3.33 0.74 9.58
C LEU A 39 3.05 -0.05 8.30
N LEU A 40 3.93 -0.98 7.91
CA LEU A 40 3.71 -1.85 6.76
C LEU A 40 2.48 -2.76 6.96
N ASN A 41 2.33 -3.33 8.16
CA ASN A 41 1.16 -4.15 8.50
C ASN A 41 -0.13 -3.34 8.47
N LYS A 42 -0.13 -2.12 9.04
CA LYS A 42 -1.27 -1.20 8.99
C LYS A 42 -1.63 -0.83 7.56
N ASN A 43 -0.64 -0.52 6.73
CA ASN A 43 -0.85 -0.18 5.32
C ASN A 43 -1.48 -1.34 4.56
N LYS A 44 -0.99 -2.58 4.78
CA LYS A 44 -1.58 -3.78 4.18
C LYS A 44 -3.05 -3.93 4.57
N LYS A 45 -3.38 -3.78 5.86
CA LYS A 45 -4.77 -3.85 6.34
C LYS A 45 -5.67 -2.79 5.69
N ILE A 46 -5.20 -1.54 5.64
CA ILE A 46 -5.95 -0.45 5.00
C ILE A 46 -6.22 -0.75 3.52
N LYS A 47 -5.26 -1.34 2.80
CA LYS A 47 -5.47 -1.74 1.39
C LYS A 47 -6.50 -2.85 1.25
N GLU A 48 -6.51 -3.82 2.16
CA GLU A 48 -7.52 -4.89 2.19
C GLU A 48 -8.91 -4.31 2.48
N ASP A 49 -9.02 -3.41 3.46
CA ASP A 49 -10.26 -2.72 3.82
C ASP A 49 -10.78 -1.85 2.66
N LEU A 50 -9.89 -1.14 1.96
CA LEU A 50 -10.23 -0.37 0.76
C LEU A 50 -10.80 -1.26 -0.34
N LYS A 51 -10.15 -2.39 -0.63
CA LYS A 51 -10.64 -3.35 -1.64
C LYS A 51 -12.01 -3.91 -1.26
N LEU A 52 -12.24 -4.19 0.02
CA LEU A 52 -13.54 -4.61 0.52
C LEU A 52 -14.59 -3.51 0.34
N LEU A 53 -14.24 -2.26 0.65
CA LEU A 53 -15.13 -1.12 0.50
C LEU A 53 -15.48 -0.86 -0.96
N GLU A 54 -14.52 -0.94 -1.88
CA GLU A 54 -14.74 -0.85 -3.32
C GLU A 54 -15.70 -1.93 -3.82
N ASN A 55 -15.52 -3.17 -3.37
CA ASN A 55 -16.43 -4.27 -3.71
C ASN A 55 -17.85 -4.01 -3.19
N ARG A 56 -17.99 -3.55 -1.94
CA ARG A 56 -19.29 -3.18 -1.36
C ARG A 56 -19.93 -2.02 -2.10
N PHE A 57 -19.15 -1.03 -2.52
CA PHE A 57 -19.63 0.10 -3.30
C PHE A 57 -20.10 -0.32 -4.69
N LYS A 58 -19.37 -1.21 -5.37
CA LYS A 58 -19.81 -1.82 -6.64
C LYS A 58 -21.13 -2.57 -6.47
N ALA A 59 -21.23 -3.42 -5.44
CA ALA A 59 -22.47 -4.14 -5.13
C ALA A 59 -23.62 -3.18 -4.86
N PHE A 60 -23.38 -2.08 -4.15
CA PHE A 60 -24.37 -1.04 -3.90
C PHE A 60 -24.79 -0.30 -5.18
N LYS A 61 -23.85 0.05 -6.08
CA LYS A 61 -24.16 0.65 -7.38
C LYS A 61 -25.04 -0.29 -8.22
N ILE A 62 -24.71 -1.58 -8.23
CA ILE A 62 -25.50 -2.61 -8.92
C ILE A 62 -26.91 -2.70 -8.30
N ALA A 63 -27.02 -2.80 -6.97
CA ALA A 63 -28.31 -2.84 -6.28
C ALA A 63 -29.17 -1.60 -6.58
N ASN A 64 -28.59 -0.40 -6.60
CA ASN A 64 -29.31 0.84 -6.96
C ASN A 64 -29.71 0.90 -8.44
N THR A 65 -28.93 0.26 -9.31
CA THR A 65 -29.27 0.13 -10.74
C THR A 65 -30.45 -0.82 -10.90
N ILE A 66 -30.41 -1.98 -10.25
CA ILE A 66 -31.50 -2.98 -10.23
C ILE A 66 -32.77 -2.38 -9.59
N SER A 67 -32.62 -1.56 -8.55
CA SER A 67 -33.74 -0.91 -7.86
C SER A 67 -34.32 0.31 -8.61
N GLY A 68 -33.89 0.57 -9.85
CA GLY A 68 -34.60 1.46 -10.77
C GLY A 68 -34.32 2.96 -10.63
N SER A 69 -33.12 3.35 -10.17
CA SER A 69 -32.77 4.78 -10.17
C SER A 69 -32.58 5.33 -11.61
N HIS A 70 -33.31 6.39 -11.94
CA HIS A 70 -33.49 6.90 -13.31
C HIS A 70 -32.19 7.33 -14.03
N ASN A 71 -31.14 7.66 -13.27
CA ASN A 71 -29.84 8.09 -13.82
C ASN A 71 -29.04 6.96 -14.48
N ASN A 72 -29.15 5.71 -14.01
CA ASN A 72 -28.34 4.60 -14.53
C ASN A 72 -28.99 3.86 -15.72
N ILE A 73 -30.26 4.12 -16.02
CA ILE A 73 -30.96 3.48 -17.15
C ILE A 73 -30.26 3.81 -18.48
N ASN A 74 -29.75 5.04 -18.62
CA ASN A 74 -29.06 5.46 -19.84
C ASN A 74 -27.66 4.84 -19.96
N GLU A 75 -26.92 4.74 -18.85
CA GLU A 75 -25.58 4.13 -18.81
C GLU A 75 -25.67 2.62 -19.10
N THR A 76 -26.60 1.91 -18.44
CA THR A 76 -26.85 0.47 -18.67
C THR A 76 -27.40 0.19 -20.07
N LYS A 77 -28.24 1.07 -20.64
CA LYS A 77 -28.67 0.96 -22.05
C LYS A 77 -27.50 1.11 -23.01
N GLY A 78 -26.53 1.99 -22.71
CA GLY A 78 -25.29 2.13 -23.47
C GLY A 78 -24.45 0.85 -23.45
N GLU A 79 -24.23 0.26 -22.27
CA GLU A 79 -23.50 -1.00 -22.12
C GLU A 79 -24.18 -2.17 -22.83
N ILE A 80 -25.51 -2.29 -22.72
CA ILE A 80 -26.30 -3.31 -23.45
C ILE A 80 -26.14 -3.17 -24.96
N ASN A 81 -26.22 -1.94 -25.49
CA ASN A 81 -26.06 -1.70 -26.92
C ASN A 81 -24.64 -2.05 -27.41
N SER A 82 -23.62 -1.80 -26.58
CA SER A 82 -22.24 -2.18 -26.89
C SER A 82 -22.08 -3.71 -26.95
N LEU A 83 -22.67 -4.44 -26.00
CA LEU A 83 -22.68 -5.90 -25.97
C LEU A 83 -23.41 -6.52 -27.17
N ILE A 84 -24.55 -5.95 -27.58
CA ILE A 84 -25.28 -6.41 -28.77
C ILE A 84 -24.42 -6.22 -30.03
N SER A 85 -23.75 -5.07 -30.19
CA SER A 85 -22.88 -4.84 -31.34
C SER A 85 -21.71 -5.82 -31.41
N GLU A 86 -21.18 -6.25 -30.26
CA GLU A 86 -20.07 -7.20 -30.19
C GLU A 86 -20.53 -8.63 -30.53
N ILE A 87 -21.76 -8.98 -30.14
CA ILE A 87 -22.42 -10.24 -30.53
C ILE A 87 -22.67 -10.25 -32.05
N ASP A 88 -23.20 -9.17 -32.62
CA ASP A 88 -23.46 -9.08 -34.06
C ASP A 88 -22.17 -9.24 -34.88
N LEU A 89 -21.06 -8.65 -34.41
CA LEU A 89 -19.72 -8.84 -35.00
C LEU A 89 -19.26 -10.29 -34.90
N CYS A 90 -19.42 -10.94 -33.75
CA CYS A 90 -19.08 -12.35 -33.60
C CYS A 90 -19.93 -13.25 -34.50
N ILE A 91 -21.23 -12.98 -34.63
CA ILE A 91 -22.13 -13.73 -35.53
C ILE A 91 -21.71 -13.54 -36.98
N SER A 92 -21.36 -12.32 -37.39
CA SER A 92 -20.86 -12.06 -38.75
C SER A 92 -19.58 -12.84 -39.03
N HIS A 93 -18.63 -12.85 -38.10
CA HIS A 93 -17.39 -13.63 -38.23
C HIS A 93 -17.59 -15.15 -38.22
N LEU A 94 -18.73 -15.65 -37.72
CA LEU A 94 -19.09 -17.07 -37.75
C LEU A 94 -19.93 -17.46 -38.97
N SER A 95 -20.45 -16.46 -39.69
CA SER A 95 -21.30 -16.65 -40.88
C SER A 95 -20.54 -16.51 -42.20
N ASP A 96 -19.28 -16.09 -42.13
CA ASP A 96 -18.23 -16.28 -43.15
C ASP A 96 -17.47 -17.59 -42.91
#